data_AF-A0AA39NLA9-F1
#
_entry.id   AF-A0AA39NLA9-F1
#
_cell.length_a   1.000
_cell.length_b   1.000
_cell.length_c   1.000
_cell.angle_alpha   90.00
_cell.angle_beta   90.00
_cell.angle_gamma   90.00
#
_symmetry.space_group_name_H-M   'P 1'
#
loop_
_entity.id
_entity.type
_entity.pdbx_description
1 polymer ?
#
loop_
_entity_poly.entity_id
_entity_poly.type
_entity_poly.pdbx_seq_one_letter_code
_entity_poly.pdbx_strand_id
1 'polypeptide(L)'
;MDNFSPDQYDRFEAYRRHALPKQAVRKVIQQTVGQQVSQPVAQIVAGFAKVFVGEVVEKARAVQARRGETGPLSPDHLREAYRLYQEETGRVGAARPVRSKRLFVR
;
A
#
# COMPACT_ATOMS: atom_id res chain seq x y z
N MET A 1 19.94 -5.42 12.73
CA MET A 1 18.68 -6.19 12.94
C MET A 1 18.72 -6.95 14.26
N ASP A 2 19.75 -6.71 15.07
CA ASP A 2 20.14 -7.55 16.19
C ASP A 2 19.32 -7.27 17.47
N ASN A 3 18.32 -6.38 17.35
CA ASN A 3 17.42 -5.96 18.43
C ASN A 3 15.94 -6.24 18.13
N PHE A 4 15.61 -7.03 17.10
CA PHE A 4 14.22 -7.44 16.87
C PHE A 4 13.84 -8.62 17.75
N SER A 5 12.62 -8.61 18.29
CA SER A 5 12.05 -9.85 18.80
C SER A 5 11.83 -10.84 17.63
N PRO A 6 11.77 -12.15 17.89
CA PRO A 6 11.53 -13.15 16.85
C PRO A 6 10.32 -12.80 15.97
N ASP A 7 9.20 -12.46 16.59
CA ASP A 7 7.98 -12.05 15.90
C ASP A 7 8.14 -10.79 15.03
N GLN A 8 8.96 -9.83 15.47
CA GLN A 8 9.24 -8.62 14.69
C GLN A 8 10.09 -8.95 13.46
N TYR A 9 11.07 -9.83 13.63
CA TYR A 9 11.92 -10.30 12.55
C TYR A 9 11.09 -11.04 11.49
N ASP A 10 10.20 -11.94 11.90
CA ASP A 10 9.35 -12.70 10.98
C ASP A 10 8.43 -11.78 10.17
N ARG A 11 7.80 -10.79 10.81
CA ARG A 11 6.99 -9.78 10.11
C ARG A 11 7.82 -8.95 9.13
N PHE A 12 9.03 -8.57 9.53
CA PHE A 12 9.92 -7.78 8.69
C PHE A 12 10.40 -8.58 7.47
N GLU A 13 10.80 -9.84 7.65
CA GLU A 13 11.22 -10.70 6.55
C GLU A 13 10.06 -10.98 5.58
N ALA A 14 8.85 -11.21 6.10
CA ALA A 14 7.65 -11.33 5.28
C ALA A 14 7.42 -10.07 4.44
N TYR A 15 7.46 -8.88 5.05
CA TYR A 15 7.35 -7.60 4.34
C TYR A 15 8.45 -7.42 3.28
N ARG A 16 9.71 -7.71 3.63
CA ARG A 16 10.87 -7.52 2.76
C ARG A 16 10.81 -8.42 1.53
N ARG A 17 10.47 -9.70 1.71
CA ARG A 17 10.43 -10.70 0.63
C ARG A 17 9.19 -10.58 -0.25
N HIS A 18 8.10 -10.05 0.27
CA HIS A 18 6.85 -9.99 -0.48
C HIS A 18 6.92 -9.00 -1.65
N ALA A 19 6.39 -9.38 -2.80
CA ALA A 19 6.25 -8.53 -3.98
C ALA A 19 5.04 -8.96 -4.80
N LEU A 20 4.39 -8.00 -5.47
CA LEU A 20 3.28 -8.31 -6.37
C LEU A 20 3.78 -9.02 -7.64
N PRO A 21 3.10 -10.08 -8.12
CA PRO A 21 3.52 -10.80 -9.32
C PRO A 21 3.46 -9.88 -10.55
N LYS A 22 4.63 -9.58 -11.14
CA LYS A 22 4.75 -8.65 -12.28
C LYS A 22 3.85 -9.02 -13.46
N GLN A 23 3.64 -10.32 -13.71
CA GLN A 23 2.78 -10.80 -14.80
C GLN A 23 1.30 -10.53 -14.55
N ALA A 24 0.82 -10.70 -13.31
CA ALA A 24 -0.55 -10.39 -12.95
C ALA A 24 -0.80 -8.88 -13.02
N VAL A 25 0.14 -8.07 -12.50
CA VAL A 25 0.09 -6.61 -12.61
C VAL A 25 0.06 -6.16 -14.06
N ARG A 26 0.93 -6.73 -14.91
CA ARG A 26 0.94 -6.45 -16.36
C ARG A 26 -0.41 -6.73 -17.00
N LYS A 27 -1.02 -7.89 -16.72
CA LYS A 27 -2.33 -8.27 -17.26
C LYS A 27 -3.41 -7.26 -16.88
N VAL A 28 -3.45 -6.80 -15.63
CA VAL A 28 -4.39 -5.78 -15.18
C VAL A 28 -4.18 -4.46 -15.92
N ILE A 29 -2.93 -4.00 -16.06
CA ILE A 29 -2.64 -2.75 -16.79
C ILE A 29 -3.12 -2.86 -18.23
N GLN A 30 -2.77 -3.95 -18.93
CA GLN A 30 -3.16 -4.19 -20.32
C GLN A 30 -4.68 -4.23 -20.51
N GLN A 31 -5.41 -4.87 -19.60
CA GLN A 31 -6.88 -4.91 -19.62
C GLN A 31 -7.50 -3.52 -19.44
N THR A 32 -6.89 -2.67 -18.63
CA THR A 32 -7.37 -1.31 -18.37
C THR A 32 -7.07 -0.34 -19.52
N VAL A 33 -5.86 -0.41 -20.11
CA VAL A 33 -5.42 0.56 -21.14
C VAL A 33 -5.67 0.08 -22.57
N GLY A 34 -5.94 -1.21 -22.78
CA GLY A 34 -6.14 -1.79 -24.11
C GLY A 34 -4.87 -1.84 -24.99
N GLN A 35 -3.69 -1.71 -24.38
CA GLN A 35 -2.40 -1.65 -25.09
C GLN A 35 -1.41 -2.68 -24.51
N GLN A 36 -0.39 -3.04 -25.29
CA GLN A 36 0.71 -3.87 -24.80
C GLN A 36 1.58 -3.08 -23.82
N VAL A 37 2.05 -3.75 -22.76
CA VAL A 37 2.79 -3.13 -21.65
C VAL A 37 4.09 -3.89 -21.45
N SER A 38 5.19 -3.15 -21.29
CA SER A 38 6.52 -3.74 -21.06
C SER A 38 6.69 -4.23 -19.61
N GLN A 39 7.61 -5.17 -19.41
CA GLN A 39 7.90 -5.70 -18.08
C GLN A 39 8.45 -4.65 -17.08
N PRO A 40 9.30 -3.68 -17.48
CA PRO A 40 9.72 -2.60 -16.60
C PRO A 40 8.56 -1.73 -16.09
N VAL A 41 7.57 -1.42 -16.94
CA VAL A 41 6.38 -0.66 -16.52
C VAL A 41 5.60 -1.44 -15.46
N ALA A 42 5.38 -2.74 -15.69
CA ALA A 42 4.70 -3.59 -14.71
C ALA A 42 5.47 -3.68 -13.38
N GLN A 43 6.81 -3.68 -13.41
CA GLN A 43 7.65 -3.65 -12.20
C GLN A 43 7.49 -2.34 -11.42
N ILE A 44 7.47 -1.19 -12.10
CA ILE A 44 7.27 0.12 -11.47
C ILE A 44 5.89 0.19 -10.82
N VAL A 45 4.85 -0.22 -11.54
CA VAL A 45 3.47 -0.24 -11.01
C VAL A 45 3.34 -1.19 -9.84
N ALA A 46 3.97 -2.37 -9.89
CA ALA A 46 4.01 -3.30 -8.76
C ALA A 46 4.68 -2.68 -7.52
N GLY A 47 5.72 -1.86 -7.70
CA GLY A 47 6.38 -1.12 -6.62
C GLY A 47 5.43 -0.11 -5.97
N PHE A 48 4.79 0.75 -6.76
CA PHE A 48 3.81 1.72 -6.25
C PHE A 48 2.62 1.05 -5.57
N ALA A 49 2.11 -0.05 -6.14
CA ALA A 49 1.03 -0.81 -5.54
C ALA A 49 1.43 -1.43 -4.19
N LYS A 50 2.69 -1.89 -4.03
CA LYS A 50 3.19 -2.36 -2.73
C LYS A 50 3.23 -1.23 -1.69
N VAL A 51 3.70 -0.04 -2.07
CA VAL A 51 3.70 1.14 -1.19
C VAL A 51 2.28 1.47 -0.75
N PHE A 52 1.34 1.54 -1.69
CA PHE A 52 -0.07 1.79 -1.39
C PHE A 52 -0.66 0.78 -0.39
N VAL A 53 -0.41 -0.51 -0.58
CA VAL A 53 -0.86 -1.55 0.37
C VAL A 53 -0.26 -1.32 1.75
N GLY A 54 1.02 -0.96 1.84
CA GLY A 54 1.69 -0.64 3.11
C GLY A 54 1.00 0.51 3.84
N GLU A 55 0.77 1.63 3.15
CA GLU A 55 0.11 2.82 3.72
C GLU A 55 -1.31 2.50 4.22
N VAL A 56 -2.08 1.70 3.46
CA VAL A 56 -3.43 1.29 3.85
C VAL A 56 -3.40 0.38 5.09
N VAL A 57 -2.47 -0.59 5.15
CA VAL A 57 -2.34 -1.51 6.30
C VAL A 57 -1.90 -0.77 7.56
N GLU A 58 -0.96 0.16 7.46
CA GLU A 58 -0.53 1.01 8.58
C GLU A 58 -1.69 1.85 9.12
N LYS A 59 -2.45 2.49 8.24
CA LYS A 59 -3.66 3.24 8.63
C LYS A 59 -4.71 2.34 9.27
N ALA A 60 -4.92 1.14 8.73
CA ALA A 60 -5.88 0.18 9.30
C ALA A 60 -5.48 -0.26 10.71
N ARG A 61 -4.18 -0.45 10.96
CA ARG A 61 -3.66 -0.72 12.32
C ARG A 61 -3.86 0.46 13.26
N ALA A 62 -3.68 1.69 12.78
CA ALA A 62 -3.96 2.89 13.57
C ALA A 62 -5.46 3.03 13.90
N VAL A 63 -6.36 2.71 12.96
CA VAL A 63 -7.81 2.68 13.19
C VAL A 63 -8.17 1.64 14.25
N GLN A 64 -7.66 0.41 14.10
CA GLN A 64 -7.88 -0.67 15.07
C GLN A 64 -7.44 -0.27 16.49
N ALA A 65 -6.23 0.29 16.61
CA ALA A 65 -5.70 0.76 17.89
C ALA A 65 -6.53 1.89 18.50
N ARG A 66 -6.97 2.87 17.70
CA ARG A 66 -7.84 3.97 18.15
C ARG A 66 -9.20 3.49 18.67
N ARG A 67 -9.68 2.35 18.18
CA ARG A 67 -10.94 1.73 18.62
C ARG A 67 -10.76 0.78 19.82
N GLY A 68 -9.52 0.57 20.27
CA GLY A 68 -9.23 -0.41 21.33
C GLY A 68 -9.43 -1.86 20.89
N GLU A 69 -9.49 -2.11 19.58
CA GLU A 69 -9.68 -3.45 19.02
C GLU A 69 -8.33 -4.17 18.88
N THR A 70 -8.35 -5.51 18.90
CA THR A 70 -7.13 -6.33 18.76
C THR A 70 -7.37 -7.48 17.79
N GLY A 71 -6.32 -8.21 17.42
CA GLY A 71 -6.39 -9.33 16.48
C GLY A 71 -6.23 -8.95 15.00
N PRO A 72 -6.72 -9.78 14.07
CA PRO A 72 -6.63 -9.52 12.63
C PRO A 72 -7.36 -8.23 12.21
N LEU A 73 -6.90 -7.60 11.13
CA LEU A 73 -7.59 -6.45 10.56
C LEU A 73 -8.93 -6.91 9.95
N SER A 74 -10.03 -6.29 10.40
CA SER A 74 -11.35 -6.50 9.83
C SER A 74 -11.51 -5.71 8.51
N PRO A 75 -12.50 -6.09 7.66
CA PRO A 75 -12.85 -5.29 6.49
C PRO A 75 -13.17 -3.81 6.82
N ASP A 76 -13.76 -3.55 7.99
CA ASP A 76 -14.12 -2.19 8.41
C ASP A 76 -12.89 -1.35 8.76
N HIS A 77 -11.84 -1.95 9.30
CA HIS A 77 -10.54 -1.28 9.47
C HIS A 77 -9.96 -0.83 8.13
N LEU A 78 -10.04 -1.70 7.11
CA LEU A 78 -9.51 -1.39 5.78
C LEU A 78 -10.33 -0.32 5.06
N ARG A 79 -11.68 -0.35 5.19
CA ARG A 79 -12.55 0.68 4.62
C ARG A 79 -12.28 2.05 5.23
N GLU A 80 -12.19 2.13 6.56
CA GLU A 80 -11.89 3.39 7.24
C GLU A 80 -10.47 3.88 6.94
N ALA A 81 -9.49 2.97 6.88
CA ALA A 81 -8.14 3.30 6.47
C ALA A 81 -8.09 3.90 5.06
N TYR A 82 -8.87 3.35 4.12
CA TYR A 82 -8.95 3.87 2.77
C TYR A 82 -9.66 5.24 2.71
N ARG A 83 -10.69 5.45 3.54
CA ARG A 83 -11.34 6.76 3.71
C ARG A 83 -10.33 7.82 4.18
N LEU A 84 -9.59 7.53 5.25
CA LEU A 84 -8.53 8.40 5.78
C LEU A 84 -7.40 8.63 4.78
N TYR A 85 -7.03 7.60 4.02
CA TYR A 85 -6.05 7.71 2.94
C TYR A 85 -6.50 8.76 1.91
N GLN A 86 -7.74 8.67 1.42
CA GLN A 86 -8.28 9.63 0.46
C GLN A 86 -8.35 11.07 1.01
N GLU A 87 -8.61 11.25 2.30
CA GLU A 87 -8.61 12.58 2.92
C GLU A 87 -7.21 13.21 2.92
N GLU A 88 -6.17 12.41 3.14
CA GLU A 88 -4.78 12.89 3.14
C GLU A 88 -4.24 13.11 1.72
N THR A 89 -4.43 12.14 0.83
CA THR A 89 -3.81 12.12 -0.50
C THR A 89 -4.66 12.76 -1.57
N GLY A 90 -5.92 13.07 -1.26
CA GLY A 90 -6.95 13.31 -2.26
C GLY A 90 -7.50 12.00 -2.83
N ARG A 91 -8.62 12.11 -3.55
CA ARG A 91 -9.18 10.99 -4.31
C ARG A 91 -8.23 10.61 -5.44
N VAL A 92 -7.98 9.31 -5.62
CA VAL A 92 -7.28 8.80 -6.82
C VAL A 92 -8.07 9.27 -8.05
N GLY A 93 -7.46 10.13 -8.87
CA GLY A 93 -8.09 10.76 -10.04
C GLY A 93 -8.57 12.21 -9.85
N ALA A 94 -8.60 12.75 -8.63
CA ALA A 94 -8.70 14.18 -8.43
C ALA A 94 -7.28 14.77 -8.50
N ALA A 95 -7.00 15.58 -9.52
CA ALA A 95 -5.71 16.25 -9.73
C ALA A 95 -5.33 17.28 -8.63
N ARG A 96 -5.95 17.21 -7.45
CA ARG A 96 -5.73 18.13 -6.33
C ARG A 96 -5.35 17.33 -5.08
N PRO A 97 -4.05 17.25 -4.73
CA PRO A 97 -3.67 16.79 -3.40
C PRO A 97 -4.28 17.74 -2.35
N VAL A 98 -4.98 17.20 -1.35
CA VAL A 98 -5.54 18.00 -0.25
C VAL A 98 -4.41 18.52 0.65
N ARG A 99 -3.30 17.78 0.76
CA ARG A 99 -2.02 18.21 1.33
C ARG A 99 -0.88 17.73 0.44
N SER A 100 0.00 18.64 0.02
CA SER A 100 1.18 18.30 -0.75
C SER A 100 2.16 17.47 0.10
N LYS A 101 2.12 16.14 0.00
CA LYS A 101 3.24 15.32 0.46
C LYS A 101 4.39 15.51 -0.53
N ARG A 102 5.47 16.17 -0.10
CA ARG A 102 6.70 16.27 -0.88
C ARG A 102 7.30 14.86 -0.94
N LEU A 103 7.19 14.22 -2.10
CA LEU A 103 7.69 12.86 -2.34
C LEU A 103 9.23 12.78 -2.30
N PHE A 104 9.92 13.92 -2.31
CA PHE A 104 11.37 14.00 -2.17
C PHE A 104 11.73 15.24 -1.37
N VAL A 105 12.48 15.06 -0.28
CA VAL A 105 13.20 16.12 0.43
C VAL A 105 14.68 15.86 0.21
N ARG A 106 15.41 16.90 -0.15
CA ARG A 106 16.84 16.87 -0.48
C ARG A 106 17.69 16.83 0.78
#